data_AF-A0A836P4K5-F1
#
_entry.id   AF-A0A836P4K5-F1
#
_cell.length_a   1.000
_cell.length_b   1.000
_cell.length_c   1.000
_cell.angle_alpha   90.00
_cell.angle_beta   90.00
_cell.angle_gamma   90.00
#
_symmetry.space_group_name_H-M   'P 1'
#
loop_
_entity.id
_entity.type
_entity.pdbx_description
1 polymer ?
#
loop_
_entity_poly.entity_id
_entity_poly.type
_entity_poly.pdbx_seq_one_letter_code
_entity_poly.pdbx_strand_id
1 'polypeptide(L)'
;RISVSGFVGFLSGDAARLTEGNAKAWSITPSISWAAFDFGTVRARLRASKAQAEGALAQYQQAVLLALEDTENALIGYGRQQARLAIVVEQAKAARRAEQLAQIRYREGSEDFLTLLDAQRTQLAADDALAQAEAAVNVGVVGVYKALGGWKQDQAPAAPVAVVNR
;
A
#
# COMPACT_ATOMS: atom_id res chain seq x y z
N ARG A 1 -6.97 -15.51 38.70
CA ARG A 1 -5.52 -15.78 38.61
C ARG A 1 -5.01 -16.17 39.98
N ILE A 2 -4.21 -17.22 40.05
CA ILE A 2 -3.51 -17.64 41.27
C ILE A 2 -2.02 -17.40 41.00
N SER A 3 -1.36 -16.67 41.89
CA SER A 3 0.08 -16.41 41.79
C SER A 3 0.73 -16.62 43.14
N VAL A 4 1.91 -17.24 43.15
CA VAL A 4 2.70 -17.46 44.36
C VAL A 4 4.02 -16.72 44.18
N SER A 5 4.30 -15.79 45.09
CA SER A 5 5.58 -15.09 45.17
C SER A 5 6.39 -15.67 46.32
N GLY A 6 7.71 -15.69 46.20
CA GLY A 6 8.57 -16.14 47.29
C GLY A 6 9.90 -15.43 47.26
N PHE A 7 10.51 -15.33 48.44
CA PHE A 7 11.82 -14.75 48.63
C PHE A 7 12.71 -15.78 49.33
N VAL A 8 13.98 -15.84 48.94
CA VAL A 8 15.05 -16.55 49.64
C VAL A 8 16.27 -15.65 49.55
N GLY A 9 16.90 -15.33 50.68
CA GLY A 9 18.07 -14.48 50.71
C GLY A 9 18.57 -14.26 52.13
N PHE A 10 19.27 -13.15 52.32
CA PHE A 10 19.74 -12.73 53.64
C PHE A 10 19.14 -11.38 53.99
N LEU A 11 18.61 -11.23 55.19
CA LEU A 11 18.06 -9.98 55.70
C LEU A 11 18.69 -9.68 57.06
N SER A 12 19.45 -8.59 57.14
CA SER A 12 20.11 -8.13 58.37
C SER A 12 20.10 -6.61 58.41
N GLY A 13 19.93 -6.03 59.61
CA GLY A 13 20.10 -4.60 59.86
C GLY A 13 21.56 -4.14 59.86
N ASP A 14 22.50 -5.10 60.02
CA ASP A 14 23.94 -4.87 60.01
C ASP A 14 24.61 -5.68 58.88
N ALA A 15 25.37 -5.01 58.02
CA ALA A 15 26.03 -5.66 56.87
C ALA A 15 27.05 -6.74 57.29
N ALA A 16 27.71 -6.55 58.44
CA ALA A 16 28.70 -7.50 58.97
C ALA A 16 28.09 -8.86 59.40
N ARG A 17 26.77 -8.90 59.68
CA ARG A 17 26.07 -10.11 60.13
C ARG A 17 25.39 -10.88 58.99
N LEU A 18 25.49 -10.41 57.75
CA LEU A 18 24.83 -11.05 56.59
C LEU A 18 25.34 -12.46 56.30
N THR A 19 26.58 -12.78 56.69
CA THR A 19 27.19 -14.10 56.53
C THR A 19 26.93 -15.04 57.71
N GLU A 20 26.31 -14.53 58.78
CA GLU A 20 25.94 -15.34 59.96
C GLU A 20 24.70 -16.19 59.66
N GLY A 21 24.60 -17.36 60.30
CA GLY A 21 23.53 -18.33 60.03
C GLY A 21 22.10 -17.83 60.31
N ASN A 22 21.97 -16.78 61.13
CA ASN A 22 20.70 -16.15 61.50
C ASN A 22 20.18 -15.14 60.47
N ALA A 23 21.00 -14.71 59.50
CA ALA A 23 20.61 -13.74 58.49
C ALA A 23 19.81 -14.36 57.34
N LYS A 24 19.77 -15.70 57.24
CA LYS A 24 19.00 -16.42 56.22
C LYS A 24 17.50 -16.17 56.40
N ALA A 25 16.87 -15.59 55.39
CA ALA A 25 15.46 -15.29 55.37
C ALA A 25 14.81 -15.91 54.13
N TRP A 26 13.60 -16.44 54.30
CA TRP A 26 12.78 -16.89 53.19
C TRP A 26 11.30 -16.59 53.48
N SER A 27 10.52 -16.40 52.43
CA SER A 27 9.08 -16.22 52.53
C SER A 27 8.39 -16.83 51.32
N ILE A 28 7.14 -17.25 51.52
CA ILE A 28 6.24 -17.69 50.45
C ILE A 28 4.92 -16.98 50.68
N THR A 29 4.45 -16.26 49.67
CA THR A 29 3.25 -15.43 49.71
C THR A 29 2.33 -15.83 48.54
N PRO A 30 1.32 -16.68 48.78
CA PRO A 30 0.29 -16.95 47.79
C PRO A 30 -0.64 -15.73 47.67
N SER A 31 -1.12 -15.49 46.46
CA SER A 31 -2.05 -14.41 46.13
C SER A 31 -3.12 -14.94 45.19
N ILE A 32 -4.37 -14.59 45.46
CA ILE A 32 -5.52 -14.98 44.63
C ILE A 32 -6.20 -13.69 44.16
N SER A 33 -6.26 -13.53 42.84
CA SER A 33 -6.99 -12.46 42.17
C SER A 33 -8.21 -13.09 41.48
N TRP A 34 -9.42 -12.68 41.85
CA TRP A 34 -10.63 -13.12 41.18
C TRP A 34 -11.31 -11.95 40.46
N ALA A 35 -11.47 -12.10 39.14
CA ALA A 35 -12.00 -11.07 38.26
C ALA A 35 -13.48 -10.72 38.55
N ALA A 36 -14.20 -11.56 39.31
CA ALA A 36 -15.58 -11.26 39.71
C ALA A 36 -15.66 -10.05 40.67
N PHE A 37 -14.65 -9.75 41.50
CA PHE A 37 -14.73 -8.60 42.39
C PHE A 37 -14.47 -7.24 41.69
N ASP A 38 -13.90 -7.26 40.47
CA ASP A 38 -13.60 -6.08 39.64
C ASP A 38 -14.51 -6.00 38.39
N PHE A 39 -15.82 -6.16 38.58
CA PHE A 39 -16.80 -6.20 37.48
C PHE A 39 -16.68 -5.02 36.49
N GLY A 40 -16.34 -3.82 36.97
CA GLY A 40 -16.14 -2.63 36.13
C GLY A 40 -14.93 -2.76 35.20
N THR A 41 -13.77 -3.17 35.75
CA THR A 41 -12.51 -3.33 35.00
C THR A 41 -12.59 -4.45 33.98
N VAL A 42 -13.22 -5.58 34.32
CA VAL A 42 -13.41 -6.70 33.39
C VAL A 42 -14.32 -6.30 32.23
N ARG A 43 -15.44 -5.63 32.51
CA ARG A 43 -16.34 -5.11 31.46
C ARG A 43 -15.64 -4.05 30.60
N ALA A 44 -14.84 -3.17 31.19
CA ALA A 44 -14.07 -2.16 30.46
C ALA A 44 -13.02 -2.81 29.53
N ARG A 45 -12.27 -3.81 30.01
CA ARG A 45 -11.31 -4.56 29.19
C ARG A 45 -11.98 -5.33 28.06
N LEU A 46 -13.13 -5.96 28.33
CA LEU A 46 -13.92 -6.61 27.29
C LEU A 46 -14.41 -5.61 26.24
N ARG A 47 -14.93 -4.45 26.65
CA ARG A 47 -15.33 -3.37 25.74
C ARG A 47 -14.15 -2.86 24.91
N ALA A 48 -12.99 -2.65 25.52
CA ALA A 48 -11.78 -2.22 24.81
C ALA A 48 -11.32 -3.27 23.77
N SER A 49 -11.30 -4.55 24.13
CA SER A 49 -10.94 -5.64 23.21
C SER A 49 -11.92 -5.78 22.06
N LYS A 50 -13.23 -5.63 22.32
CA LYS A 50 -14.26 -5.59 21.26
C LYS A 50 -14.06 -4.41 20.31
N ALA A 51 -13.86 -3.20 20.85
CA ALA A 51 -13.61 -2.02 20.04
C ALA A 51 -12.33 -2.14 19.20
N GLN A 52 -11.27 -2.76 19.72
CA GLN A 52 -10.06 -3.07 18.96
C GLN A 52 -10.33 -4.06 17.81
N ALA A 53 -11.14 -5.10 18.05
CA ALA A 53 -11.51 -6.06 17.02
C ALA A 53 -12.39 -5.41 15.93
N GLU A 54 -13.35 -4.57 16.31
CA GLU A 54 -14.18 -3.78 15.38
C GLU A 54 -13.31 -2.81 14.55
N GLY A 55 -12.34 -2.14 15.18
CA GLY A 55 -11.38 -1.28 14.49
C GLY A 55 -10.51 -2.04 13.49
N ALA A 56 -10.01 -3.22 13.85
CA ALA A 56 -9.25 -4.08 12.94
C ALA A 56 -10.09 -4.58 11.76
N LEU A 57 -11.36 -4.92 12.00
CA LEU A 57 -12.29 -5.30 10.94
C LEU A 57 -12.56 -4.14 9.98
N ALA A 58 -12.77 -2.93 10.50
CA ALA A 58 -12.99 -1.74 9.68
C ALA A 58 -11.75 -1.41 8.82
N GLN A 59 -10.55 -1.52 9.37
CA GLN A 59 -9.30 -1.34 8.63
C GLN A 59 -9.14 -2.37 7.51
N TYR A 60 -9.47 -3.64 7.78
CA TYR A 60 -9.47 -4.68 6.78
C TYR A 60 -10.46 -4.38 5.65
N GLN A 61 -11.70 -4.01 6.00
CA GLN A 61 -12.72 -3.64 5.01
C GLN A 61 -12.27 -2.46 4.15
N GLN A 62 -11.70 -1.42 4.76
CA GLN A 62 -11.15 -0.28 4.04
C GLN A 62 -10.03 -0.69 3.08
N ALA A 63 -9.09 -1.53 3.51
CA ALA A 63 -8.00 -2.01 2.67
C ALA A 63 -8.51 -2.80 1.45
N VAL A 64 -9.53 -3.63 1.63
CA VAL A 64 -10.16 -4.38 0.54
C VAL A 64 -10.88 -3.45 -0.44
N LEU A 65 -11.63 -2.47 0.06
CA LEU A 65 -12.34 -1.51 -0.79
C LEU A 65 -11.38 -0.65 -1.62
N LEU A 66 -10.28 -0.19 -1.00
CA LEU A 66 -9.24 0.57 -1.71
C LEU A 66 -8.55 -0.30 -2.78
N ALA A 67 -8.25 -1.56 -2.47
CA ALA A 67 -7.65 -2.47 -3.45
C ALA A 67 -8.59 -2.73 -4.65
N LEU A 68 -9.91 -2.83 -4.39
CA LEU A 68 -10.91 -2.97 -5.44
C LEU A 68 -11.00 -1.71 -6.30
N GLU A 69 -11.06 -0.54 -5.67
CA GLU A 69 -11.08 0.76 -6.35
C GLU A 69 -9.82 0.98 -7.21
N ASP A 70 -8.64 0.70 -6.67
CA ASP A 70 -7.37 0.82 -7.41
C ASP A 70 -7.34 -0.12 -8.63
N THR A 71 -7.86 -1.34 -8.49
CA THR A 71 -7.95 -2.31 -9.59
C THR A 71 -8.93 -1.87 -10.66
N GLU A 72 -10.10 -1.39 -10.27
CA GLU A 72 -11.11 -0.88 -11.20
C GLU A 72 -10.58 0.33 -11.96
N ASN A 73 -10.00 1.30 -11.24
CA ASN A 73 -9.40 2.50 -11.83
C ASN A 73 -8.29 2.15 -12.84
N ALA A 74 -7.43 1.19 -12.50
CA ALA A 74 -6.36 0.75 -13.41
C ALA A 74 -6.91 0.09 -14.68
N LEU A 75 -7.90 -0.81 -14.54
CA LEU A 75 -8.52 -1.50 -15.69
C LEU A 75 -9.28 -0.54 -16.60
N ILE A 76 -10.09 0.35 -16.03
CA ILE A 76 -10.82 1.37 -16.78
C ILE A 76 -9.84 2.33 -17.46
N GLY A 77 -8.81 2.77 -16.74
CA GLY A 77 -7.76 3.64 -17.27
C GLY A 77 -7.06 3.01 -18.48
N TYR A 78 -6.66 1.74 -18.36
CA TYR A 78 -6.04 0.99 -19.44
C TYR A 78 -6.97 0.86 -20.67
N GLY A 79 -8.24 0.48 -20.46
CA GLY A 79 -9.22 0.36 -21.54
C GLY A 79 -9.45 1.69 -22.28
N ARG A 80 -9.57 2.79 -21.55
CA ARG A 80 -9.68 4.14 -22.14
C ARG A 80 -8.44 4.52 -22.95
N GLN A 81 -7.27 4.16 -22.46
CA GLN A 81 -6.01 4.47 -23.13
C GLN A 81 -5.82 3.65 -24.42
N GLN A 82 -6.27 2.40 -24.45
CA GLN A 82 -6.35 1.62 -25.70
C GLN A 82 -7.31 2.24 -26.71
N ALA A 83 -8.50 2.65 -26.27
CA ALA A 83 -9.46 3.31 -27.16
C ALA A 83 -8.90 4.62 -27.74
N ARG A 84 -8.19 5.40 -26.92
CA ARG A 84 -7.47 6.60 -27.37
C ARG A 84 -6.38 6.28 -28.38
N LEU A 85 -5.59 5.23 -28.14
CA LEU A 85 -4.53 4.81 -29.08
C LEU A 85 -5.12 4.50 -30.47
N ALA A 86 -6.24 3.77 -30.54
CA ALA A 86 -6.90 3.48 -31.82
C ALA A 86 -7.27 4.75 -32.60
N ILE A 87 -7.78 5.77 -31.92
CA ILE A 87 -8.13 7.07 -32.53
C ILE A 87 -6.87 7.79 -33.05
N VAL A 88 -5.82 7.83 -32.23
CA VAL A 88 -4.58 8.54 -32.57
C VAL A 88 -3.81 7.84 -33.69
N VAL A 89 -3.88 6.50 -33.79
CA VAL A 89 -3.33 5.74 -34.93
C VAL A 89 -3.97 6.18 -36.24
N GLU A 90 -5.31 6.31 -36.28
CA GLU A 90 -6.00 6.79 -37.48
C GLU A 90 -5.68 8.26 -37.79
N GLN A 91 -5.54 9.10 -36.77
CA GLN A 91 -5.10 10.49 -36.92
C GLN A 91 -3.70 10.58 -37.55
N ALA A 92 -2.73 9.83 -37.04
CA ALA A 92 -1.37 9.79 -37.58
C ALA A 92 -1.35 9.30 -39.03
N LYS A 93 -2.13 8.25 -39.33
CA LYS A 93 -2.30 7.73 -40.70
C LYS A 93 -2.92 8.74 -41.65
N ALA A 94 -3.87 9.56 -41.18
CA ALA A 94 -4.47 10.63 -41.97
C ALA A 94 -3.47 11.77 -42.21
N ALA A 95 -2.74 12.19 -41.17
CA ALA A 95 -1.76 13.27 -41.26
C ALA A 95 -0.59 12.91 -42.20
N ARG A 96 -0.08 11.67 -42.14
CA ARG A 96 0.94 11.16 -43.08
C ARG A 96 0.44 11.16 -44.53
N ARG A 97 -0.81 10.79 -44.77
CA ARG A 97 -1.41 10.87 -46.12
C ARG A 97 -1.52 12.32 -46.60
N ALA A 98 -1.91 13.24 -45.73
CA ALA A 98 -2.01 14.66 -46.07
C ALA A 98 -0.64 15.27 -46.43
N GLU A 99 0.40 14.94 -45.66
CA GLU A 99 1.78 15.34 -45.97
C GLU A 99 2.25 14.80 -47.32
N GLN A 100 2.02 13.51 -47.60
CA GLN A 100 2.38 12.90 -48.88
C GLN A 100 1.69 13.60 -50.07
N LEU A 101 0.40 13.91 -49.92
CA LEU A 101 -0.37 14.64 -50.93
C LEU A 101 0.17 16.06 -51.15
N ALA A 102 0.47 16.79 -50.07
CA ALA A 102 1.06 18.14 -50.16
C ALA A 102 2.46 18.09 -50.81
N GLN A 103 3.25 17.06 -50.52
CA GLN A 103 4.57 16.87 -51.11
C GLN A 103 4.50 16.57 -52.62
N ILE A 104 3.48 15.83 -53.07
CA ILE A 104 3.23 15.62 -54.50
C ILE A 104 2.85 16.96 -55.16
N ARG A 105 1.88 17.69 -54.61
CA ARG A 105 1.41 18.97 -55.19
C ARG A 105 2.49 20.04 -55.23
N TYR A 106 3.32 20.14 -54.18
CA TYR A 106 4.48 21.03 -54.15
C TYR A 106 5.48 20.69 -55.27
N ARG A 107 5.80 19.40 -55.48
CA ARG A 107 6.69 18.96 -56.56
C ARG A 107 6.14 19.22 -57.96
N GLU A 108 4.82 19.16 -58.10
CA GLU A 108 4.12 19.49 -59.35
C GLU A 108 3.94 21.01 -59.54
N GLY A 109 4.36 21.84 -58.57
CA GLY A 109 4.22 23.29 -58.61
C GLY A 109 2.79 23.80 -58.41
N SER A 110 1.88 22.94 -57.96
CA SER A 110 0.46 23.28 -57.74
C SER A 110 0.16 23.77 -56.32
N GLU A 111 1.14 23.75 -55.42
CA GLU A 111 1.00 24.19 -54.02
C GLU A 111 2.27 24.85 -53.48
N ASP A 112 2.12 25.78 -52.55
CA ASP A 112 3.24 26.54 -51.95
C ASP A 112 3.98 25.73 -50.87
N PHE A 113 5.26 26.04 -50.67
CA PHE A 113 6.12 25.43 -49.66
C PHE A 113 5.56 25.60 -48.24
N LEU A 114 4.89 26.72 -47.95
CA LEU A 114 4.28 26.94 -46.64
C LEU A 114 3.19 25.90 -46.33
N THR A 115 2.41 25.48 -47.33
CA THR A 115 1.39 24.44 -47.13
C THR A 115 2.02 23.07 -46.93
N LEU A 116 3.11 22.75 -47.64
CA LEU A 116 3.89 21.53 -47.37
C LEU A 116 4.44 21.53 -45.94
N LEU A 117 5.02 22.65 -45.51
CA LEU A 117 5.58 22.77 -44.16
C LEU A 117 4.51 22.63 -43.07
N ASP A 118 3.31 23.17 -43.29
CA ASP A 118 2.18 23.01 -42.37
C ASP A 118 1.70 21.54 -42.29
N ALA A 119 1.63 20.86 -43.43
CA ALA A 119 1.30 19.43 -43.47
C ALA A 119 2.35 18.58 -42.75
N GLN A 120 3.65 18.89 -42.92
CA GLN A 120 4.74 18.24 -42.21
C GLN A 120 4.69 18.49 -40.71
N ARG A 121 4.41 19.72 -40.28
CA ARG A 121 4.21 20.04 -38.85
C ARG A 121 3.05 19.27 -38.25
N THR A 122 1.94 19.16 -38.98
CA THR A 122 0.76 18.40 -38.56
C THR A 122 1.05 16.91 -38.46
N GLN A 123 1.78 16.33 -39.43
CA GLN A 123 2.21 14.94 -39.39
C GLN A 123 3.15 14.67 -38.21
N LEU A 124 4.13 15.54 -37.96
CA LEU A 124 5.03 15.40 -36.83
C LEU A 124 4.28 15.44 -35.50
N ALA A 125 3.37 16.40 -35.31
CA ALA A 125 2.56 16.50 -34.10
C ALA A 125 1.65 15.27 -33.90
N ALA A 126 1.13 14.68 -34.97
CA ALA A 126 0.32 13.47 -34.90
C ALA A 126 1.15 12.23 -34.55
N ASP A 127 2.37 12.13 -35.06
CA ASP A 127 3.31 11.04 -34.73
C ASP A 127 3.80 11.13 -33.28
N ASP A 128 4.07 12.35 -32.78
CA ASP A 128 4.39 12.58 -31.36
C ASP A 128 3.22 12.17 -30.46
N ALA A 129 1.99 12.53 -30.84
CA ALA A 129 0.79 12.13 -30.10
C ALA A 129 0.61 10.60 -30.08
N LEU A 130 0.94 9.92 -31.19
CA LEU A 130 0.90 8.47 -31.28
C LEU A 130 1.91 7.83 -30.32
N ALA A 131 3.16 8.29 -30.34
CA ALA A 131 4.19 7.79 -29.43
C ALA A 131 3.82 7.98 -27.95
N GLN A 132 3.23 9.14 -27.61
CA GLN A 132 2.71 9.39 -26.26
C GLN A 132 1.55 8.45 -25.91
N ALA A 133 0.65 8.17 -26.86
CA ALA A 133 -0.46 7.26 -26.64
C ALA A 133 0.01 5.82 -26.41
N GLU A 134 0.98 5.35 -27.18
CA GLU A 134 1.61 4.02 -27.00
C GLU A 134 2.30 3.92 -25.64
N ALA A 135 3.09 4.92 -25.26
CA ALA A 135 3.74 4.97 -23.96
C ALA A 135 2.72 4.91 -22.81
N ALA A 136 1.63 5.65 -22.91
CA ALA A 136 0.59 5.64 -21.88
C ALA A 136 -0.19 4.31 -21.83
N VAL A 137 -0.38 3.60 -22.95
CA VAL A 137 -0.92 2.22 -22.91
C VAL A 137 0.02 1.31 -22.10
N ASN A 138 1.32 1.39 -22.35
CA ASN A 138 2.33 0.58 -21.64
C ASN A 138 2.35 0.89 -20.13
N VAL A 139 2.29 2.17 -19.76
CA VAL A 139 2.15 2.59 -18.35
C VAL A 139 0.85 2.04 -17.74
N GLY A 140 -0.25 2.04 -18.51
CA GLY A 140 -1.52 1.44 -18.10
C GLY A 140 -1.40 -0.06 -17.78
N VAL A 141 -0.69 -0.83 -18.61
CA VAL A 141 -0.41 -2.26 -18.34
C VAL A 141 0.31 -2.45 -17.00
N VAL A 142 1.34 -1.64 -16.74
CA VAL A 142 2.08 -1.69 -15.47
C VAL A 142 1.19 -1.30 -14.29
N GLY A 143 0.29 -0.32 -14.48
CA GLY A 143 -0.70 0.07 -13.48
C GLY A 143 -1.65 -1.07 -13.11
N VAL A 144 -2.18 -1.78 -14.10
CA VAL A 144 -3.02 -2.96 -13.89
C VAL A 144 -2.26 -4.06 -13.15
N TYR A 145 -1.02 -4.34 -13.57
CA TYR A 145 -0.17 -5.32 -12.89
C TYR A 145 0.04 -4.97 -11.40
N LYS A 146 0.33 -3.71 -11.10
CA LYS A 146 0.50 -3.22 -9.72
C LYS A 146 -0.78 -3.37 -8.90
N ALA A 147 -1.94 -3.00 -9.45
CA ALA A 147 -3.21 -3.04 -8.73
C ALA A 147 -3.65 -4.47 -8.37
N LEU A 148 -3.33 -5.45 -9.23
CA LEU A 148 -3.58 -6.87 -8.99
C LEU A 148 -2.63 -7.51 -7.96
N GLY A 149 -1.81 -6.71 -7.27
CA GLY A 149 -0.88 -7.18 -6.25
C GLY A 149 0.57 -7.34 -6.72
N GLY A 150 0.87 -7.02 -7.98
CA GLY A 150 2.22 -6.98 -8.53
C GLY A 150 3.03 -8.25 -8.27
N TRP A 151 4.30 -8.07 -7.88
CA TRP A 151 5.16 -9.14 -7.39
C TRP A 151 5.11 -9.16 -5.86
N LYS A 152 4.98 -10.35 -5.27
CA LYS A 152 5.06 -10.52 -3.82
C LYS A 152 6.45 -10.10 -3.35
N GLN A 153 6.56 -8.95 -2.70
CA GLN A 153 7.58 -8.78 -1.68
C GLN A 153 7.10 -9.60 -0.49
N ASP A 154 7.82 -10.67 -0.18
CA ASP A 154 7.70 -11.37 1.10
C ASP A 154 8.17 -10.45 2.24
N GLN A 155 7.48 -9.33 2.45
CA GLN A 155 7.52 -8.64 3.72
C GLN A 155 6.56 -9.39 4.62
N ALA A 156 7.11 -10.40 5.28
CA ALA A 156 6.46 -11.07 6.40
C ALA A 156 5.89 -9.96 7.31
N PRO A 157 4.59 -9.97 7.62
CA PRO A 157 4.03 -8.98 8.52
C PRO A 157 4.81 -9.09 9.83
N ALA A 158 5.41 -7.98 10.26
CA ALA A 158 6.05 -7.90 11.56
C ALA A 158 5.00 -8.31 12.59
N ALA A 159 5.13 -9.53 13.11
CA ALA A 159 4.23 -10.06 14.10
C ALA A 159 4.11 -9.02 15.23
N PRO A 160 2.90 -8.67 15.69
CA PRO A 160 2.76 -7.73 16.79
C PRO A 160 3.56 -8.30 17.96
N VAL A 161 4.62 -7.60 18.34
CA VAL A 161 5.42 -7.96 19.52
C VAL A 161 4.48 -7.82 20.70
N ALA A 162 3.93 -8.94 21.15
CA ALA A 162 3.20 -9.00 22.40
C ALA A 162 4.21 -8.68 23.49
N VAL A 163 4.24 -7.40 23.91
CA VAL A 163 4.97 -6.98 25.11
C VAL A 163 4.24 -7.60 26.28
N VAL A 164 4.58 -8.85 26.58
CA VAL A 164 4.25 -9.51 27.83
C VAL A 164 5.15 -8.86 28.88
N ASN A 165 4.69 -7.74 29.43
CA ASN A 165 5.30 -7.17 30.61
C ASN A 165 5.00 -8.14 31.78
N ARG A 166 6.03 -8.82 32.25
CA ARG A 166 5.98 -9.70 33.44
C ARG A 166 6.08 -8.88 34.70
#